data_AF-A0A0L0WCJ8-F1
#
_entry.id   AF-A0A0L0WCJ8-F1
#
_cell.length_a   1.000
_cell.length_b   1.000
_cell.length_c   1.000
_cell.angle_alpha   90.00
_cell.angle_beta   90.00
_cell.angle_gamma   90.00
#
_symmetry.space_group_name_H-M   'P 1'
#
loop_
_entity.id
_entity.type
_entity.pdbx_description
1 polymer ?
#
loop_
_entity_poly.entity_id
_entity_poly.type
_entity_poly.pdbx_seq_one_letter_code
_entity_poly.pdbx_strand_id
1 'polypeptide(L)'
;MIKGIGIDIIEVDRVKKAFNRNKDFLKRIFTFSEIEYIQSRNNNINTIAGLFSAKEAVSKALGTGIRDFKWTDIEIYHDELGKPMVDLKDNAKKIAEAKGEYNLVLSISHDKTNAISVAIFEEDKRHYRQVSKINEDIMYLGNSLDSLKIIDKKLVENMIPKRKKESHKGTYGRVGIIGGSKGMSGSAYLSCKSALRSGSGLVYAIVPETISDIISIKSTETIVIPINDSGKGHFTDNSIDEVISQIRDMDVIAIGSGIGVDSYRIELVRKVLRSTDIPVVIDADGINCISKERDILKNRKGVTIITPHPGELSRLLDVSISDIQTNRIKYSKLASKEYNVITVLKGNNTIVCDSHNVYINTTGNPGMATAGSGDVLTGIIASFLGQKFDPIKSSILAVYIHGLSGDISALQKGEYGTIATDILENIPYAIKEISL
;
A
#
# COMPACT_ATOMS: atom_id res chain seq x y z
N MET A 1 -3.67 -13.65 -12.93
CA MET A 1 -3.99 -14.20 -14.27
C MET A 1 -4.37 -15.66 -14.09
N ILE A 2 -5.45 -16.18 -14.71
CA ILE A 2 -5.80 -17.61 -14.58
C ILE A 2 -4.72 -18.46 -15.27
N LYS A 3 -4.10 -19.36 -14.51
CA LYS A 3 -3.03 -20.27 -14.96
C LYS A 3 -3.52 -21.70 -15.15
N GLY A 4 -4.66 -22.06 -14.57
CA GLY A 4 -5.28 -23.37 -14.74
C GLY A 4 -6.72 -23.40 -14.25
N ILE A 5 -7.53 -24.26 -14.86
CA ILE A 5 -8.91 -24.51 -14.46
C ILE A 5 -9.06 -26.02 -14.36
N GLY A 6 -9.68 -26.47 -13.27
CA GLY A 6 -10.03 -27.86 -13.08
C GLY A 6 -11.50 -28.00 -12.74
N ILE A 7 -12.15 -28.94 -13.41
CA ILE A 7 -13.53 -29.33 -13.14
C ILE A 7 -13.57 -30.83 -12.94
N ASP A 8 -14.31 -31.27 -11.94
CA ASP A 8 -14.57 -32.69 -11.73
C ASP A 8 -16.02 -32.94 -11.37
N ILE A 9 -16.56 -34.06 -11.85
CA ILE A 9 -17.89 -34.56 -11.51
C ILE A 9 -17.76 -36.04 -11.19
N ILE A 10 -18.31 -36.46 -10.06
CA ILE A 10 -18.27 -37.84 -9.60
C ILE A 10 -19.63 -38.33 -9.12
N GLU A 11 -19.96 -39.57 -9.47
CA GLU A 11 -21.11 -40.26 -8.92
C GLU A 11 -20.91 -40.55 -7.42
N VAL A 12 -21.85 -40.10 -6.59
CA VAL A 12 -21.84 -40.32 -5.14
C VAL A 12 -21.80 -41.82 -4.81
N ASP A 13 -22.55 -42.63 -5.57
CA ASP A 13 -22.59 -44.08 -5.38
C ASP A 13 -21.24 -44.76 -5.65
N ARG A 14 -20.41 -44.21 -6.54
CA ARG A 14 -19.06 -44.72 -6.79
C ARG A 14 -18.17 -44.49 -5.57
N VAL A 15 -18.26 -43.32 -4.96
CA VAL A 15 -17.54 -42.98 -3.72
C VAL A 15 -18.05 -43.85 -2.57
N LYS A 16 -19.37 -44.06 -2.47
CA LYS A 16 -19.99 -44.95 -1.48
C LYS A 16 -19.46 -46.38 -1.54
N LYS A 17 -19.41 -46.95 -2.75
CA LYS A 17 -18.85 -48.29 -2.97
C LYS A 17 -17.39 -48.37 -2.57
N ALA A 18 -16.58 -47.35 -2.90
CA ALA A 18 -15.17 -47.30 -2.53
C ALA A 18 -14.96 -47.17 -1.02
N PHE A 19 -15.73 -46.29 -0.37
CA PHE A 19 -15.73 -46.09 1.08
C PHE A 19 -16.10 -47.37 1.84
N ASN A 20 -17.13 -48.08 1.40
CA ASN A 20 -17.57 -49.33 2.04
C ASN A 20 -16.60 -50.50 1.81
N ARG A 21 -15.93 -50.54 0.65
CA ARG A 21 -15.03 -51.65 0.28
C ARG A 21 -13.65 -51.55 0.94
N ASN A 22 -13.16 -50.34 1.20
CA ASN A 22 -11.80 -50.12 1.67
C ASN A 22 -11.80 -49.39 3.02
N LYS A 23 -11.42 -50.10 4.09
CA LYS A 23 -11.36 -49.55 5.46
C LYS A 23 -10.37 -48.37 5.60
N ASP A 24 -9.38 -48.28 4.72
CA ASP A 24 -8.39 -47.21 4.71
C ASP A 24 -8.68 -46.13 3.65
N PHE A 25 -9.87 -46.17 3.01
CA PHE A 25 -10.25 -45.20 1.98
C PHE A 25 -10.07 -43.76 2.45
N LEU A 26 -10.59 -43.43 3.64
CA LEU A 26 -10.49 -42.07 4.17
C LEU A 26 -9.05 -41.65 4.43
N LYS A 27 -8.26 -42.50 5.09
CA LYS A 27 -6.86 -42.21 5.43
C LYS A 27 -5.96 -42.05 4.22
N ARG A 28 -6.30 -42.70 3.10
CA ARG A 28 -5.53 -42.61 1.85
C ARG A 28 -5.77 -41.33 1.09
N ILE A 29 -6.97 -40.75 1.20
CA ILE A 29 -7.42 -39.63 0.35
C ILE A 29 -7.47 -38.32 1.12
N PHE A 30 -7.90 -38.36 2.38
CA PHE A 30 -8.17 -37.18 3.18
C PHE A 30 -7.12 -37.00 4.26
N THR A 31 -6.80 -35.74 4.54
CA THR A 31 -5.97 -35.32 5.67
C THR A 31 -6.68 -35.59 6.99
N PHE A 32 -5.96 -35.46 8.11
CA PHE A 32 -6.54 -35.62 9.43
C PHE A 32 -7.69 -34.63 9.68
N SER A 33 -7.50 -33.35 9.37
CA SER A 33 -8.51 -32.29 9.52
C SER A 33 -9.77 -32.57 8.70
N GLU A 34 -9.62 -33.06 7.46
CA GLU A 34 -10.74 -33.41 6.61
C GLU A 34 -11.52 -34.62 7.16
N ILE A 35 -10.82 -35.61 7.72
CA ILE A 35 -11.46 -36.76 8.36
C ILE A 35 -12.27 -36.31 9.58
N GLU A 36 -11.73 -35.42 10.41
CA GLU A 36 -12.48 -34.84 11.54
C GLU A 36 -13.72 -34.08 11.05
N TYR A 37 -13.60 -33.29 9.97
CA TYR A 37 -14.73 -32.61 9.36
C TYR A 37 -15.79 -33.59 8.83
N ILE A 38 -15.38 -34.65 8.11
CA ILE A 38 -16.29 -35.71 7.62
C ILE A 38 -17.01 -36.38 8.78
N GLN A 39 -16.32 -36.68 9.88
CA GLN A 39 -16.90 -37.27 11.08
C GLN A 39 -17.90 -36.33 11.76
N SER A 40 -17.59 -35.03 11.85
CA SER A 40 -18.53 -34.02 12.38
C SER A 40 -19.82 -33.93 11.55
N ARG A 41 -19.78 -34.35 10.28
CA ARG A 41 -20.94 -34.47 9.39
C ARG A 41 -21.55 -35.87 9.38
N ASN A 42 -21.29 -36.68 10.40
CA ASN A 42 -21.78 -38.06 10.53
C ASN A 42 -21.41 -38.97 9.36
N ASN A 43 -20.21 -38.79 8.79
CA ASN A 43 -19.72 -39.53 7.61
C ASN A 43 -20.70 -39.46 6.41
N ASN A 44 -21.34 -38.30 6.22
CA ASN A 44 -22.26 -38.08 5.11
C ASN A 44 -21.57 -38.33 3.76
N ILE A 45 -22.12 -39.25 2.98
CA ILE A 45 -21.50 -39.68 1.73
C ILE A 45 -21.41 -38.58 0.68
N ASN A 46 -22.35 -37.63 0.68
CA ASN A 46 -22.32 -36.49 -0.23
C ASN A 46 -21.18 -35.54 0.13
N THR A 47 -20.91 -35.36 1.43
CA THR A 47 -19.75 -34.58 1.90
C THR A 47 -18.45 -35.24 1.45
N ILE A 48 -18.33 -36.56 1.63
CA ILE A 48 -17.14 -37.31 1.19
C ILE A 48 -16.96 -37.20 -0.33
N ALA A 49 -18.04 -37.34 -1.11
CA ALA A 49 -18.01 -37.21 -2.56
C ALA A 49 -17.66 -35.78 -3.02
N GLY A 50 -18.18 -34.75 -2.35
CA GLY A 50 -17.85 -33.35 -2.60
C GLY A 50 -16.38 -33.04 -2.37
N LEU A 51 -15.82 -33.48 -1.24
CA LEU A 51 -14.39 -33.29 -0.94
C LEU A 51 -13.50 -34.09 -1.91
N PHE A 52 -13.90 -35.30 -2.29
CA PHE A 52 -13.18 -36.09 -3.30
C PHE A 52 -13.14 -35.37 -4.65
N SER A 53 -14.30 -34.91 -5.13
CA SER A 53 -14.43 -34.13 -6.36
C SER A 53 -13.60 -32.84 -6.31
N ALA A 54 -13.57 -32.17 -5.16
CA ALA A 54 -12.78 -30.96 -4.98
C ALA A 54 -11.28 -31.19 -5.16
N LYS A 55 -10.74 -32.28 -4.60
CA LYS A 55 -9.32 -32.64 -4.78
C LYS A 55 -8.97 -32.96 -6.22
N GLU A 56 -9.84 -33.67 -6.93
CA GLU A 56 -9.67 -33.92 -8.37
C GLU A 56 -9.70 -32.60 -9.18
N ALA A 57 -10.63 -31.70 -8.89
CA ALA A 57 -10.70 -30.39 -9.53
C ALA A 57 -9.42 -29.57 -9.28
N VAL A 58 -8.93 -29.50 -8.03
CA VAL A 58 -7.66 -28.83 -7.71
C VAL A 58 -6.49 -29.47 -8.46
N SER A 59 -6.44 -30.80 -8.52
CA SER A 59 -5.37 -31.51 -9.23
C SER A 59 -5.35 -31.21 -10.73
N LYS A 60 -6.53 -31.12 -11.36
CA LYS A 60 -6.65 -30.71 -12.77
C LYS A 60 -6.25 -29.25 -12.98
N ALA A 61 -6.61 -28.35 -12.06
CA ALA A 61 -6.20 -26.95 -12.11
C ALA A 61 -4.67 -26.79 -12.02
N LEU A 62 -4.00 -27.65 -11.25
CA LEU A 62 -2.53 -27.73 -11.19
C LEU A 62 -1.90 -28.39 -12.43
N GLY A 63 -2.68 -29.05 -13.29
CA GLY A 63 -2.24 -29.55 -14.61
C GLY A 63 -1.35 -30.80 -14.59
N THR A 64 -1.10 -31.40 -13.42
CA THR A 64 -0.26 -32.61 -13.27
C THR A 64 -1.09 -33.88 -13.11
N GLY A 65 -2.36 -33.75 -12.66
CA GLY A 65 -3.10 -34.88 -12.12
C GLY A 65 -2.47 -35.40 -10.81
N ILE A 66 -3.06 -36.46 -10.25
CA ILE A 66 -2.60 -37.06 -8.98
C ILE A 66 -1.56 -38.13 -9.28
N ARG A 67 -0.44 -37.69 -9.86
CA ARG A 67 0.72 -38.52 -10.17
C ARG A 67 1.97 -38.00 -9.45
N ASP A 68 2.13 -36.68 -9.46
CA ASP A 68 3.32 -36.00 -8.95
C ASP A 68 3.19 -35.60 -7.46
N PHE A 69 2.02 -35.79 -6.87
CA PHE A 69 1.73 -35.54 -5.46
C PHE A 69 0.64 -36.49 -4.93
N LYS A 70 0.49 -36.56 -3.60
CA LYS A 70 -0.50 -37.41 -2.94
C LYS A 70 -1.82 -36.68 -2.76
N TRP A 71 -2.90 -37.44 -2.61
CA TRP A 71 -4.22 -36.89 -2.27
C TRP A 71 -4.22 -36.04 -1.01
N THR A 72 -3.42 -36.42 -0.01
CA THR A 72 -3.25 -35.72 1.26
C THR A 72 -2.42 -34.44 1.15
N ASP A 73 -1.79 -34.19 -0.01
CA ASP A 73 -1.05 -32.95 -0.28
C ASP A 73 -2.01 -31.81 -0.67
N ILE A 74 -3.30 -32.11 -0.88
CA ILE A 74 -4.38 -31.14 -1.02
C ILE A 74 -5.27 -31.28 0.21
N GLU A 75 -5.51 -30.21 0.95
CA GLU A 75 -6.47 -30.17 2.05
C GLU A 75 -7.59 -29.21 1.72
N ILE A 76 -8.83 -29.67 1.85
CA ILE A 76 -10.03 -28.86 1.67
C ILE A 76 -10.61 -28.53 3.04
N TYR A 77 -10.73 -27.25 3.35
CA TYR A 77 -11.34 -26.76 4.59
C TYR A 77 -12.43 -25.72 4.28
N HIS A 78 -13.16 -25.27 5.29
CA HIS A 78 -14.19 -24.24 5.12
C HIS A 78 -13.92 -23.08 6.08
N ASP A 79 -14.14 -21.85 5.63
CA ASP A 79 -14.07 -20.67 6.49
C ASP A 79 -15.27 -20.56 7.45
N GLU A 80 -15.30 -19.50 8.27
CA GLU A 80 -16.39 -19.24 9.23
C GLU A 80 -17.78 -19.08 8.58
N LEU A 81 -17.82 -18.72 7.29
CA LEU A 81 -19.04 -18.58 6.50
C LEU A 81 -19.40 -19.85 5.72
N GLY A 82 -18.59 -20.91 5.85
CA GLY A 82 -18.79 -22.18 5.16
C GLY A 82 -18.32 -22.18 3.71
N LYS A 83 -17.50 -21.21 3.28
CA LYS A 83 -16.92 -21.19 1.92
C LYS A 83 -15.78 -22.22 1.85
N PRO A 84 -15.73 -23.09 0.82
CA PRO A 84 -14.64 -24.05 0.67
C PRO A 84 -13.34 -23.34 0.27
N MET A 85 -12.25 -23.76 0.90
CA MET A 85 -10.90 -23.24 0.76
C MET A 85 -9.93 -24.40 0.51
N VAL A 86 -8.79 -24.10 -0.12
CA VAL A 86 -7.76 -25.09 -0.47
C VAL A 86 -6.45 -24.73 0.22
N ASP A 87 -5.85 -25.68 0.91
CA ASP A 87 -4.47 -25.61 1.39
C ASP A 87 -3.63 -26.68 0.68
N LEU A 88 -2.49 -26.28 0.12
CA LEU A 88 -1.57 -27.19 -0.56
C LEU A 88 -0.36 -27.47 0.32
N LYS A 89 0.03 -28.74 0.39
CA LYS A 89 1.15 -29.24 1.20
C LYS A 89 2.16 -29.95 0.29
N ASP A 90 3.36 -30.16 0.83
CA ASP A 90 4.41 -30.99 0.24
C ASP A 90 4.64 -30.76 -1.27
N ASN A 91 4.47 -31.79 -2.09
CA ASN A 91 4.76 -31.71 -3.52
C ASN A 91 3.71 -30.90 -4.30
N ALA A 92 2.44 -30.93 -3.89
CA ALA A 92 1.40 -30.11 -4.52
C ALA A 92 1.72 -28.62 -4.35
N LYS A 93 2.18 -28.24 -3.15
CA LYS A 93 2.64 -26.88 -2.86
C LYS A 93 3.84 -26.49 -3.74
N LYS A 94 4.87 -27.34 -3.82
CA LYS A 94 6.04 -27.08 -4.68
C LYS A 94 5.67 -26.89 -6.15
N ILE A 95 4.74 -27.70 -6.68
CA ILE A 95 4.28 -27.60 -8.06
C ILE A 95 3.53 -26.28 -8.29
N ALA A 96 2.69 -25.88 -7.34
CA ALA A 96 1.99 -24.60 -7.40
C ALA A 96 2.97 -23.43 -7.35
N GLU A 97 3.91 -23.43 -6.40
CA GLU A 97 4.94 -22.40 -6.22
C GLU A 97 5.91 -22.31 -7.42
N ALA A 98 6.21 -23.43 -8.09
CA ALA A 98 7.00 -23.44 -9.31
C ALA A 98 6.34 -22.66 -10.46
N LYS A 99 5.02 -22.43 -10.39
CA LYS A 99 4.26 -21.59 -11.33
C LYS A 99 4.13 -20.14 -10.87
N GLY A 100 4.80 -19.78 -9.78
CA GLY A 100 4.70 -18.49 -9.09
C GLY A 100 3.79 -18.57 -7.86
N GLU A 101 3.64 -17.43 -7.19
CA GLU A 101 2.59 -17.29 -6.19
C GLU A 101 1.21 -17.46 -6.81
N TYR A 102 0.32 -17.99 -6.00
CA TYR A 102 -0.96 -18.46 -6.48
C TYR A 102 -2.08 -18.20 -5.51
N ASN A 103 -3.27 -18.08 -6.08
CA ASN A 103 -4.54 -18.17 -5.39
C ASN A 103 -5.34 -19.34 -5.97
N LEU A 104 -6.02 -20.09 -5.12
CA LEU A 104 -6.89 -21.19 -5.52
C LEU A 104 -8.31 -20.92 -5.06
N VAL A 105 -9.20 -20.69 -6.02
CA VAL A 105 -10.63 -20.51 -5.75
C VAL A 105 -11.33 -21.83 -6.02
N LEU A 106 -12.15 -22.29 -5.07
CA LEU A 106 -12.88 -23.54 -5.14
C LEU A 106 -14.38 -23.31 -4.94
N SER A 107 -15.19 -24.08 -5.65
CA SER A 107 -16.62 -24.22 -5.42
C SER A 107 -17.00 -25.69 -5.50
N ILE A 108 -17.88 -26.12 -4.59
CA ILE A 108 -18.34 -27.51 -4.46
C ILE A 108 -19.87 -27.49 -4.45
N SER A 109 -20.49 -28.39 -5.21
CA SER A 109 -21.92 -28.63 -5.18
C SER A 109 -22.20 -30.12 -5.29
N HIS A 110 -23.34 -30.58 -4.75
CA HIS A 110 -23.74 -31.98 -4.87
C HIS A 110 -25.26 -32.11 -4.83
N ASP A 111 -25.78 -33.17 -5.43
CA ASP A 111 -27.15 -33.65 -5.25
C ASP A 111 -27.14 -35.08 -4.67
N LYS A 112 -28.19 -35.87 -4.91
CA LYS A 112 -28.26 -37.26 -4.42
C LYS A 112 -27.42 -38.23 -5.23
N THR A 113 -27.07 -37.89 -6.47
CA THR A 113 -26.44 -38.81 -7.43
C THR A 113 -25.03 -38.39 -7.78
N ASN A 114 -24.74 -37.08 -7.81
CA ASN A 114 -23.48 -36.52 -8.26
C ASN A 114 -22.94 -35.46 -7.29
N ALA A 115 -21.62 -35.34 -7.25
CA ALA A 115 -20.90 -34.20 -6.70
C ALA A 115 -20.05 -33.56 -7.80
N ILE A 116 -20.02 -32.23 -7.86
CA ILE A 116 -19.27 -31.44 -8.83
C ILE A 116 -18.43 -30.39 -8.12
N SER A 117 -17.22 -30.18 -8.60
CA SER A 117 -16.33 -29.14 -8.10
C SER A 117 -15.63 -28.40 -9.23
N VAL A 118 -15.39 -27.11 -9.02
CA VAL A 118 -14.61 -26.25 -9.92
C VAL A 118 -13.52 -25.57 -9.12
N ALA A 119 -12.27 -25.71 -9.58
CA ALA A 119 -11.10 -25.05 -9.03
C ALA A 119 -10.47 -24.13 -10.09
N ILE A 120 -10.13 -22.91 -9.70
CA ILE A 120 -9.42 -21.93 -10.53
C ILE A 120 -8.07 -21.64 -9.86
N PHE A 121 -7.00 -21.95 -10.58
CA PHE A 121 -5.62 -21.65 -10.19
C PHE A 121 -5.21 -20.33 -10.84
N GLU A 122 -5.03 -19.31 -10.03
CA GLU A 122 -4.67 -17.96 -10.46
C GLU A 122 -3.25 -17.65 -10.00
N GLU A 123 -2.45 -17.00 -10.85
CA GLU A 123 -1.21 -16.37 -10.42
C GLU A 123 -1.54 -15.14 -9.58
N ASP A 124 -1.14 -15.19 -8.30
CA ASP A 124 -1.17 -14.04 -7.41
C ASP A 124 0.13 -13.27 -7.61
N LYS A 125 0.06 -12.15 -8.33
CA LYS A 125 1.25 -11.34 -8.64
C LYS A 125 1.70 -10.46 -7.45
N ARG A 126 1.05 -10.54 -6.29
CA ARG A 126 1.17 -9.54 -5.22
C ARG A 126 2.33 -9.73 -4.25
N HIS A 127 3.08 -10.84 -4.22
CA HIS A 127 4.15 -11.05 -3.21
C HIS A 127 5.51 -11.53 -3.78
N TYR A 128 5.59 -12.18 -4.96
CA TYR A 128 6.76 -13.04 -5.29
C TYR A 128 8.07 -12.29 -5.61
N ARG A 129 8.05 -11.03 -6.05
CA ARG A 129 9.30 -10.38 -6.52
C ARG A 129 10.16 -9.70 -5.46
N GLN A 130 9.73 -9.60 -4.20
CA GLN A 130 10.46 -8.79 -3.20
C GLN A 130 10.84 -9.52 -1.92
N VAL A 131 10.05 -10.47 -1.42
CA VAL A 131 10.28 -11.07 -0.10
C VAL A 131 11.58 -11.89 -0.05
N SER A 132 11.94 -12.58 -1.13
CA SER A 132 13.15 -13.43 -1.21
C SER A 132 14.46 -12.62 -1.16
N LYS A 133 14.52 -11.46 -1.83
CA LYS A 133 15.70 -10.59 -1.80
C LYS A 133 15.81 -9.78 -0.51
N ILE A 134 14.67 -9.39 0.07
CA ILE A 134 14.64 -8.68 1.35
C ILE A 134 15.05 -9.61 2.50
N ASN A 135 14.68 -10.90 2.47
CA ASN A 135 15.11 -11.86 3.48
C ASN A 135 16.63 -12.10 3.47
N GLU A 136 17.28 -12.07 2.29
CA GLU A 136 18.75 -12.12 2.19
C GLU A 136 19.38 -10.86 2.80
N ASP A 137 18.89 -9.66 2.47
CA ASP A 137 19.38 -8.40 3.04
C ASP A 137 19.13 -8.29 4.57
N ILE A 138 18.03 -8.84 5.07
CA ILE A 138 17.71 -8.94 6.52
C ILE A 138 18.72 -9.85 7.23
N MET A 139 19.10 -10.97 6.61
CA MET A 139 20.07 -11.92 7.19
C MET A 139 21.48 -11.31 7.33
N TYR A 140 21.86 -10.39 6.45
CA TYR A 140 23.17 -9.70 6.51
C TYR A 140 23.22 -8.56 7.55
N LEU A 141 22.09 -8.07 8.06
CA LEU A 141 22.02 -6.90 8.95
C LEU A 141 22.18 -7.19 10.45
N GLY A 142 22.57 -8.42 10.81
CA GLY A 142 23.12 -8.84 12.12
C GLY A 142 22.62 -8.09 13.37
N ASN A 143 21.72 -8.73 14.14
CA ASN A 143 21.47 -8.52 15.59
C ASN A 143 21.73 -7.12 16.18
N SER A 144 21.33 -6.04 15.52
CA SER A 144 21.23 -4.72 16.15
C SER A 144 19.76 -4.36 16.36
N LEU A 145 19.49 -3.66 17.47
CA LEU A 145 18.19 -3.42 18.12
C LEU A 145 17.09 -2.70 17.31
N ASP A 146 17.17 -2.67 15.98
CA ASP A 146 16.14 -2.08 15.11
C ASP A 146 15.27 -3.19 14.50
N SER A 147 13.97 -3.21 14.84
CA SER A 147 13.04 -4.20 14.28
C SER A 147 12.68 -3.82 12.83
N LEU A 148 13.39 -4.39 11.86
CA LEU A 148 13.01 -4.32 10.45
C LEU A 148 11.72 -5.11 10.21
N LYS A 149 10.73 -4.50 9.57
CA LYS A 149 9.42 -5.10 9.30
C LYS A 149 9.01 -4.92 7.84
N ILE A 150 8.35 -5.92 7.28
CA ILE A 150 7.67 -5.80 5.98
C ILE A 150 6.29 -5.18 6.22
N ILE A 151 5.87 -4.28 5.34
CA ILE A 151 4.51 -3.75 5.34
C ILE A 151 3.66 -4.67 4.47
N ASP A 152 2.90 -5.54 5.12
CA ASP A 152 1.91 -6.41 4.48
C ASP A 152 0.48 -5.98 4.84
N LYS A 153 -0.52 -6.65 4.24
CA LYS A 153 -1.94 -6.37 4.51
C LYS A 153 -2.27 -6.51 6.00
N LYS A 154 -1.73 -7.54 6.66
CA LYS A 154 -1.99 -7.87 8.06
C LYS A 154 -1.50 -6.76 9.00
N LEU A 155 -0.39 -6.11 8.68
CA LEU A 155 0.12 -4.98 9.43
C LEU A 155 -0.82 -3.77 9.32
N VAL A 156 -1.39 -3.50 8.14
CA VAL A 156 -2.16 -2.27 7.89
C VAL A 156 -3.67 -2.39 8.12
N GLU A 157 -4.26 -3.59 8.04
CA GLU A 157 -5.71 -3.80 8.16
C GLU A 157 -6.29 -3.28 9.48
N ASN A 158 -5.50 -3.37 10.57
CA ASN A 158 -5.89 -2.89 11.89
C ASN A 158 -5.52 -1.42 12.16
N MET A 159 -4.92 -0.73 11.19
CA MET A 159 -4.51 0.68 11.34
C MET A 159 -5.62 1.67 10.97
N ILE A 160 -6.59 1.28 10.15
CA ILE A 160 -7.69 2.17 9.73
C ILE A 160 -8.91 1.97 10.64
N PRO A 161 -9.24 2.93 11.52
CA PRO A 161 -10.45 2.86 12.32
C PRO A 161 -11.70 3.08 11.45
N LYS A 162 -12.80 2.42 11.82
CA LYS A 162 -14.12 2.73 11.25
C LYS A 162 -14.49 4.18 11.55
N ARG A 163 -14.99 4.90 10.54
CA ARG A 163 -15.50 6.27 10.71
C ARG A 163 -16.71 6.29 11.64
N LYS A 164 -16.73 7.22 12.59
CA LYS A 164 -17.82 7.38 13.55
C LYS A 164 -19.06 7.94 12.86
N LYS A 165 -20.23 7.38 13.14
CA LYS A 165 -21.51 7.89 12.61
C LYS A 165 -21.75 9.34 13.04
N GLU A 166 -21.56 9.63 14.32
CA GLU A 166 -21.63 10.97 14.90
C GLU A 166 -20.29 11.70 14.74
N SER A 167 -20.03 12.22 13.54
CA SER A 167 -18.83 13.00 13.23
C SER A 167 -19.12 14.09 12.20
N HIS A 168 -18.22 15.06 12.05
CA HIS A 168 -18.33 16.13 11.05
C HIS A 168 -17.00 16.33 10.33
N LYS A 169 -16.97 17.17 9.30
CA LYS A 169 -15.75 17.46 8.53
C LYS A 169 -14.53 17.81 9.40
N GLY A 170 -14.68 18.69 10.40
CA GLY A 170 -13.59 19.00 11.34
C GLY A 170 -13.07 17.83 12.21
N THR A 171 -13.81 16.72 12.34
CA THR A 171 -13.34 15.52 13.06
C THR A 171 -12.18 14.85 12.33
N TYR A 172 -12.07 15.04 11.01
CA TYR A 172 -11.11 14.38 10.14
C TYR A 172 -10.02 15.33 9.63
N GLY A 173 -9.73 16.37 10.42
CA GLY A 173 -8.61 17.26 10.21
C GLY A 173 -8.78 18.31 9.11
N ARG A 174 -7.95 19.34 9.21
CA ARG A 174 -7.72 20.40 8.23
C ARG A 174 -6.30 20.27 7.69
N VAL A 175 -6.19 19.91 6.42
CA VAL A 175 -4.90 19.74 5.72
C VAL A 175 -4.61 20.98 4.89
N GLY A 176 -3.48 21.64 5.12
CA GLY A 176 -2.98 22.72 4.25
C GLY A 176 -1.90 22.21 3.31
N ILE A 177 -2.07 22.37 2.01
CA ILE A 177 -1.08 22.01 0.99
C ILE A 177 -0.50 23.31 0.42
N ILE A 178 0.78 23.58 0.71
CA ILE A 178 1.54 24.70 0.15
C ILE A 178 2.32 24.18 -1.05
N GLY A 179 1.82 24.47 -2.25
CA GLY A 179 2.32 23.84 -3.46
C GLY A 179 2.01 24.60 -4.73
N GLY A 180 2.60 24.11 -5.82
CA GLY A 180 2.34 24.59 -7.17
C GLY A 180 3.03 25.91 -7.53
N SER A 181 3.15 26.10 -8.84
CA SER A 181 3.63 27.30 -9.50
C SER A 181 3.12 27.28 -10.95
N LYS A 182 3.35 28.34 -11.71
CA LYS A 182 3.03 28.41 -13.13
C LYS A 182 3.75 27.28 -13.87
N GLY A 183 2.97 26.42 -14.53
CA GLY A 183 3.46 25.20 -15.17
C GLY A 183 3.45 23.93 -14.28
N MET A 184 3.30 24.08 -12.96
CA MET A 184 3.30 22.98 -11.98
C MET A 184 2.05 22.97 -11.09
N SER A 185 0.93 23.57 -11.52
CA SER A 185 -0.34 23.55 -10.78
C SER A 185 -0.89 22.13 -10.55
N GLY A 186 -0.52 21.18 -11.41
CA GLY A 186 -0.86 19.77 -11.26
C GLY A 186 -0.40 19.14 -9.94
N SER A 187 0.77 19.55 -9.43
CA SER A 187 1.32 19.00 -8.18
C SER A 187 0.49 19.36 -6.95
N ALA A 188 0.04 20.62 -6.87
CA ALA A 188 -0.89 21.06 -5.82
C ALA A 188 -2.24 20.33 -5.94
N TYR A 189 -2.77 20.19 -7.17
CA TYR A 189 -4.01 19.47 -7.43
C TYR A 189 -3.96 18.01 -6.97
N LEU A 190 -2.93 17.27 -7.39
CA LEU A 190 -2.77 15.85 -7.05
C LEU A 190 -2.66 15.63 -5.55
N SER A 191 -1.86 16.45 -4.86
CA SER A 191 -1.70 16.39 -3.40
C SER A 191 -3.01 16.70 -2.66
N CYS A 192 -3.75 17.74 -3.09
CA CYS A 192 -5.02 18.08 -2.45
C CYS A 192 -6.07 16.99 -2.67
N LYS A 193 -6.20 16.51 -3.91
CA LYS A 193 -7.22 15.52 -4.26
C LYS A 193 -6.91 14.17 -3.63
N SER A 194 -5.65 13.78 -3.50
CA SER A 194 -5.28 12.53 -2.80
C SER A 194 -5.57 12.63 -1.31
N ALA A 195 -5.31 13.79 -0.68
CA ALA A 195 -5.66 14.00 0.72
C ALA A 195 -7.17 13.84 0.99
N LEU A 196 -8.02 14.43 0.12
CA LEU A 196 -9.47 14.25 0.14
C LEU A 196 -9.87 12.78 -0.03
N ARG A 197 -9.29 12.09 -1.03
CA ARG A 197 -9.59 10.66 -1.30
C ARG A 197 -9.13 9.73 -0.18
N SER A 198 -8.15 10.14 0.63
CA SER A 198 -7.70 9.44 1.83
C SER A 198 -8.51 9.76 3.09
N GLY A 199 -9.57 10.57 2.98
CA GLY A 199 -10.54 10.78 4.04
C GLY A 199 -10.36 12.04 4.87
N SER A 200 -9.51 12.99 4.45
CA SER A 200 -9.42 14.31 5.08
C SER A 200 -10.78 15.00 5.10
N GLY A 201 -11.07 15.69 6.20
CA GLY A 201 -12.32 16.41 6.37
C GLY A 201 -12.38 17.74 5.61
N LEU A 202 -11.28 18.50 5.66
CA LEU A 202 -11.10 19.76 4.96
C LEU A 202 -9.68 19.79 4.36
N VAL A 203 -9.57 20.19 3.10
CA VAL A 203 -8.29 20.33 2.41
C VAL A 203 -8.22 21.71 1.77
N TYR A 204 -7.12 22.40 2.05
CA TYR A 204 -6.84 23.76 1.61
C TYR A 204 -5.64 23.76 0.67
N ALA A 205 -5.84 24.21 -0.57
CA ALA A 205 -4.76 24.50 -1.51
C ALA A 205 -4.27 25.92 -1.28
N ILE A 206 -3.12 26.06 -0.62
CA ILE A 206 -2.43 27.34 -0.42
C ILE A 206 -1.49 27.51 -1.61
N VAL A 207 -1.85 28.36 -2.56
CA VAL A 207 -1.19 28.44 -3.88
C VAL A 207 -0.97 29.89 -4.31
N PRO A 208 0.01 30.16 -5.20
CA PRO A 208 0.16 31.48 -5.81
C PRO A 208 -1.14 31.93 -6.50
N GLU A 209 -1.54 33.18 -6.31
CA GLU A 209 -2.79 33.76 -6.82
C GLU A 209 -2.94 33.53 -8.33
N THR A 210 -1.86 33.68 -9.10
CA THR A 210 -1.81 33.45 -10.54
C THR A 210 -2.25 32.05 -10.98
N ILE A 211 -2.19 31.03 -10.11
CA ILE A 211 -2.64 29.66 -10.44
C ILE A 211 -3.94 29.25 -9.73
N SER A 212 -4.52 30.12 -8.90
CA SER A 212 -5.68 29.80 -8.05
C SER A 212 -6.92 29.40 -8.87
N ASP A 213 -7.20 30.08 -9.98
CA ASP A 213 -8.29 29.74 -10.89
C ASP A 213 -8.11 28.36 -11.52
N ILE A 214 -6.87 28.00 -11.89
CA ILE A 214 -6.56 26.68 -12.46
C ILE A 214 -6.91 25.58 -11.45
N ILE A 215 -6.56 25.78 -10.18
CA ILE A 215 -6.89 24.82 -9.12
C ILE A 215 -8.40 24.76 -8.89
N SER A 216 -9.08 25.91 -8.84
CA SER A 216 -10.52 26.01 -8.63
C SER A 216 -11.31 25.30 -9.74
N ILE A 217 -10.85 25.39 -10.98
CA ILE A 217 -11.44 24.67 -12.13
C ILE A 217 -11.21 23.17 -12.03
N LYS A 218 -10.02 22.73 -11.60
CA LYS A 218 -9.67 21.30 -11.53
C LYS A 218 -10.25 20.57 -10.32
N SER A 219 -10.51 21.27 -9.20
CA SER A 219 -10.91 20.64 -7.95
C SER A 219 -12.02 21.40 -7.23
N THR A 220 -13.26 20.97 -7.40
CA THR A 220 -14.44 21.58 -6.79
C THR A 220 -14.47 21.52 -5.26
N GLU A 221 -13.99 20.44 -4.66
CA GLU A 221 -14.10 20.21 -3.20
C GLU A 221 -12.94 20.78 -2.39
N THR A 222 -11.85 21.17 -3.06
CA THR A 222 -10.67 21.75 -2.39
C THR A 222 -10.92 23.22 -2.15
N ILE A 223 -10.63 23.70 -0.94
CA ILE A 223 -10.71 25.13 -0.63
C ILE A 223 -9.44 25.79 -1.15
N VAL A 224 -9.58 26.68 -2.13
CA VAL A 224 -8.43 27.39 -2.70
C VAL A 224 -8.18 28.66 -1.92
N ILE A 225 -6.97 28.79 -1.38
CA ILE A 225 -6.47 29.99 -0.72
C ILE A 225 -5.44 30.63 -1.67
N PRO A 226 -5.82 31.68 -2.41
CA PRO A 226 -4.88 32.43 -3.23
C PRO A 226 -3.93 33.21 -2.32
N ILE A 227 -2.64 33.17 -2.64
CA ILE A 227 -1.60 33.94 -1.96
C ILE A 227 -0.99 34.91 -2.96
N ASN A 228 -0.87 36.18 -2.59
CA ASN A 228 -0.33 37.19 -3.49
C ASN A 228 1.09 36.80 -3.93
N ASP A 229 1.30 36.71 -5.24
CA ASP A 229 2.56 36.31 -5.87
C ASP A 229 3.14 37.40 -6.78
N SER A 230 2.59 38.61 -6.71
CA SER A 230 2.96 39.76 -7.55
C SER A 230 2.93 39.44 -9.06
N GLY A 231 2.05 38.53 -9.49
CA GLY A 231 1.90 38.11 -10.89
C GLY A 231 3.04 37.23 -11.42
N LYS A 232 3.95 36.75 -10.55
CA LYS A 232 5.11 35.95 -10.98
C LYS A 232 4.76 34.48 -11.25
N GLY A 233 3.63 34.00 -10.73
CA GLY A 233 3.25 32.59 -10.86
C GLY A 233 3.96 31.66 -9.88
N HIS A 234 4.61 32.18 -8.85
CA HIS A 234 5.27 31.39 -7.80
C HIS A 234 5.36 32.23 -6.52
N PHE A 235 5.47 31.58 -5.36
CA PHE A 235 5.63 32.30 -4.09
C PHE A 235 6.83 33.24 -4.09
N THR A 236 6.66 34.38 -3.44
CA THR A 236 7.64 35.48 -3.32
C THR A 236 7.82 35.86 -1.85
N ASP A 237 8.73 36.78 -1.53
CA ASP A 237 8.89 37.29 -0.15
C ASP A 237 7.59 37.88 0.41
N ASN A 238 6.83 38.59 -0.42
CA ASN A 238 5.54 39.18 -0.04
C ASN A 238 4.47 38.12 0.29
N SER A 239 4.65 36.89 -0.19
CA SER A 239 3.73 35.78 0.04
C SER A 239 3.86 35.18 1.45
N ILE A 240 4.99 35.39 2.13
CA ILE A 240 5.38 34.62 3.31
C ILE A 240 4.46 34.87 4.50
N ASP A 241 4.21 36.14 4.85
CA ASP A 241 3.41 36.48 6.02
C ASP A 241 1.94 36.03 5.84
N GLU A 242 1.44 36.11 4.62
CA GLU A 242 0.12 35.59 4.26
C GLU A 242 0.06 34.08 4.43
N VAL A 243 1.03 33.32 3.89
CA VAL A 243 1.12 31.86 4.10
C VAL A 243 1.16 31.51 5.58
N ILE A 244 2.00 32.19 6.37
CA ILE A 244 2.12 31.96 7.82
C ILE A 244 0.79 32.24 8.52
N SER A 245 0.01 33.23 8.08
CA SER A 245 -1.32 33.48 8.63
C SER A 245 -2.26 32.31 8.37
N GLN A 246 -2.26 31.77 7.15
CA GLN A 246 -3.21 30.73 6.72
C GLN A 246 -2.93 29.36 7.36
N ILE A 247 -1.67 29.03 7.65
CA ILE A 247 -1.33 27.73 8.25
C ILE A 247 -1.70 27.60 9.73
N ARG A 248 -2.05 28.69 10.43
CA ARG A 248 -2.35 28.65 11.88
C ARG A 248 -3.59 27.83 12.22
N ASP A 249 -4.55 27.77 11.30
CA ASP A 249 -5.82 27.08 11.51
C ASP A 249 -5.80 25.61 11.02
N MET A 250 -4.64 25.12 10.57
CA MET A 250 -4.46 23.77 10.03
C MET A 250 -4.00 22.78 11.10
N ASP A 251 -4.41 21.52 10.94
CA ASP A 251 -3.93 20.42 11.80
C ASP A 251 -2.60 19.83 11.28
N VAL A 252 -2.32 19.99 9.98
CA VAL A 252 -1.12 19.49 9.30
C VAL A 252 -0.85 20.29 8.03
N ILE A 253 0.42 20.44 7.67
CA ILE A 253 0.85 21.07 6.42
C ILE A 253 1.63 20.08 5.56
N ALA A 254 1.40 20.07 4.25
CA ALA A 254 2.35 19.54 3.29
C ALA A 254 2.95 20.69 2.47
N ILE A 255 4.26 20.67 2.23
CA ILE A 255 4.95 21.72 1.48
C ILE A 255 5.99 21.13 0.53
N GLY A 256 6.07 21.71 -0.67
CA GLY A 256 7.20 21.50 -1.59
C GLY A 256 6.85 20.96 -2.98
N SER A 257 5.69 20.33 -3.13
CA SER A 257 5.20 19.84 -4.42
C SER A 257 5.01 20.96 -5.43
N GLY A 258 5.95 21.11 -6.37
CA GLY A 258 5.87 22.04 -7.50
C GLY A 258 6.11 23.52 -7.18
N ILE A 259 6.75 23.86 -6.05
CA ILE A 259 7.03 25.26 -5.66
C ILE A 259 8.28 25.83 -6.35
N GLY A 260 9.19 24.95 -6.79
CA GLY A 260 10.53 25.26 -7.32
C GLY A 260 11.57 25.65 -6.27
N VAL A 261 12.83 25.80 -6.69
CA VAL A 261 13.99 26.05 -5.80
C VAL A 261 14.74 27.34 -6.15
N ASP A 262 14.56 28.41 -5.37
CA ASP A 262 15.30 29.69 -5.44
C ASP A 262 15.35 30.35 -4.06
N SER A 263 15.96 31.53 -3.94
CA SER A 263 16.07 32.25 -2.67
C SER A 263 14.73 32.53 -2.00
N TYR A 264 13.69 32.87 -2.76
CA TYR A 264 12.35 33.18 -2.23
C TYR A 264 11.67 31.92 -1.68
N ARG A 265 11.68 30.81 -2.42
CA ARG A 265 11.07 29.55 -1.93
C ARG A 265 11.85 28.92 -0.78
N ILE A 266 13.18 29.05 -0.77
CA ILE A 266 14.00 28.62 0.37
C ILE A 266 13.58 29.37 1.63
N GLU A 267 13.45 30.70 1.52
CA GLU A 267 13.01 31.55 2.63
C GLU A 267 11.58 31.22 3.08
N LEU A 268 10.67 30.98 2.14
CA LEU A 268 9.31 30.52 2.44
C LEU A 268 9.30 29.24 3.28
N VAL A 269 9.96 28.17 2.78
CA VAL A 269 9.97 26.87 3.48
C VAL A 269 10.59 27.03 4.87
N ARG A 270 11.68 27.79 4.98
CA ARG A 270 12.32 28.10 6.26
C ARG A 270 11.37 28.80 7.23
N LYS A 271 10.65 29.82 6.77
CA LYS A 271 9.73 30.61 7.61
C LYS A 271 8.50 29.82 8.03
N VAL A 272 7.96 28.98 7.13
CA VAL A 272 6.89 28.03 7.46
C VAL A 272 7.35 27.07 8.56
N LEU A 273 8.51 26.42 8.40
CA LEU A 273 9.03 25.47 9.39
C LEU A 273 9.43 26.10 10.74
N ARG A 274 9.65 27.41 10.81
CA ARG A 274 9.94 28.10 12.09
C ARG A 274 8.69 28.65 12.77
N SER A 275 7.58 28.83 12.06
CA SER A 275 6.41 29.55 12.54
C SER A 275 5.32 28.67 13.16
N THR A 276 5.45 27.35 13.09
CA THR A 276 4.44 26.42 13.60
C THR A 276 5.07 25.15 14.14
N ASP A 277 4.44 24.50 15.12
CA ASP A 277 4.83 23.16 15.63
C ASP A 277 3.86 22.05 15.19
N ILE A 278 2.87 22.35 14.35
CA ILE A 278 1.97 21.32 13.81
C ILE A 278 2.75 20.32 12.93
N PRO A 279 2.26 19.09 12.73
CA PRO A 279 2.89 18.12 11.83
C PRO A 279 3.11 18.69 10.42
N VAL A 280 4.27 18.41 9.82
CA VAL A 280 4.62 18.83 8.45
C VAL A 280 5.10 17.65 7.60
N VAL A 281 4.61 17.56 6.37
CA VAL A 281 5.15 16.70 5.31
C VAL A 281 5.94 17.56 4.34
N ILE A 282 7.20 17.23 4.09
CA ILE A 282 8.07 17.95 3.15
C ILE A 282 8.41 17.02 1.99
N ASP A 283 8.04 17.41 0.77
CA ASP A 283 8.29 16.65 -0.45
C ASP A 283 9.01 17.50 -1.50
N ALA A 284 9.58 16.84 -2.51
CA ALA A 284 10.04 17.47 -3.74
C ALA A 284 10.94 18.72 -3.54
N ASP A 285 10.53 19.86 -4.09
CA ASP A 285 11.28 21.11 -3.99
C ASP A 285 11.38 21.62 -2.55
N GLY A 286 10.46 21.24 -1.67
CA GLY A 286 10.56 21.52 -0.24
C GLY A 286 11.83 20.91 0.35
N ILE A 287 12.11 19.63 0.02
CA ILE A 287 13.34 18.93 0.44
C ILE A 287 14.57 19.57 -0.19
N ASN A 288 14.52 19.91 -1.48
CA ASN A 288 15.64 20.57 -2.15
C ASN A 288 15.91 21.97 -1.56
N CYS A 289 14.88 22.71 -1.13
CA CYS A 289 15.01 24.00 -0.47
C CYS A 289 15.71 23.88 0.89
N ILE A 290 15.27 22.95 1.75
CA ILE A 290 15.87 22.77 3.08
C ILE A 290 17.24 22.08 3.05
N SER A 291 17.62 21.43 1.95
CA SER A 291 18.94 20.79 1.82
C SER A 291 20.10 21.77 2.03
N LYS A 292 19.84 23.08 1.88
CA LYS A 292 20.77 24.19 2.13
C LYS A 292 20.77 24.72 3.57
N GLU A 293 19.73 24.42 4.38
CA GLU A 293 19.58 24.88 5.77
C GLU A 293 19.06 23.74 6.67
N ARG A 294 19.85 22.68 6.76
CA ARG A 294 19.48 21.40 7.40
C ARG A 294 19.17 21.53 8.90
N ASP A 295 19.77 22.51 9.57
CA ASP A 295 19.61 22.73 11.02
C ASP A 295 18.19 23.10 11.44
N ILE A 296 17.36 23.60 10.51
CA ILE A 296 15.95 23.87 10.79
C ILE A 296 15.21 22.59 11.17
N LEU A 297 15.50 21.48 10.49
CA LEU A 297 14.87 20.20 10.81
C LEU A 297 15.26 19.72 12.21
N LYS A 298 16.56 19.80 12.52
CA LYS A 298 17.12 19.35 13.81
C LYS A 298 16.45 20.03 15.00
N ASN A 299 16.11 21.30 14.86
CA ASN A 299 15.60 22.13 15.94
C ASN A 299 14.07 22.20 16.02
N ARG A 300 13.36 21.58 15.06
CA ARG A 300 11.90 21.59 15.03
C ARG A 300 11.34 20.67 16.10
N LYS A 301 10.34 21.15 16.85
CA LYS A 301 9.65 20.36 17.88
C LYS A 301 8.47 19.57 17.31
N GLY A 302 7.78 20.16 16.34
CA GLY A 302 6.71 19.50 15.60
C GLY A 302 7.18 18.29 14.79
N VAL A 303 6.28 17.32 14.62
CA VAL A 303 6.53 16.14 13.77
C VAL A 303 6.90 16.58 12.35
N THR A 304 7.91 15.95 11.76
CA THR A 304 8.25 16.14 10.35
C THR A 304 8.45 14.82 9.64
N ILE A 305 7.77 14.68 8.50
CA ILE A 305 7.92 13.57 7.58
C ILE A 305 8.53 14.11 6.30
N ILE A 306 9.62 13.51 5.84
CA ILE A 306 10.22 13.81 4.54
C ILE A 306 9.99 12.64 3.59
N THR A 307 9.71 12.93 2.32
CA THR A 307 9.40 11.91 1.30
C THR A 307 10.40 11.88 0.15
N PRO A 308 11.72 11.81 0.41
CA PRO A 308 12.70 11.96 -0.65
C PRO A 308 12.72 10.77 -1.62
N HIS A 309 12.95 11.03 -2.90
CA HIS A 309 13.55 10.05 -3.79
C HIS A 309 15.08 10.00 -3.59
N PRO A 310 15.82 9.02 -4.14
CA PRO A 310 17.27 8.88 -3.89
C PRO A 310 18.09 10.15 -4.19
N GLY A 311 17.79 10.86 -5.27
CA GLY A 311 18.41 12.15 -5.58
C GLY A 311 18.14 13.30 -4.59
N GLU A 312 16.95 13.38 -4.00
CA GLU A 312 16.62 14.39 -2.98
C GLU A 312 17.35 14.06 -1.67
N LEU A 313 17.36 12.79 -1.27
CA LEU A 313 18.09 12.34 -0.08
C LEU A 313 19.61 12.54 -0.25
N SER A 314 20.13 12.33 -1.46
CA SER A 314 21.53 12.59 -1.83
C SER A 314 21.92 14.04 -1.56
N ARG A 315 21.10 15.00 -2.01
CA ARG A 315 21.33 16.43 -1.75
C ARG A 315 21.19 16.80 -0.28
N LEU A 316 20.24 16.19 0.42
CA LEU A 316 20.00 16.45 1.84
C LEU A 316 21.14 15.95 2.72
N LEU A 317 21.75 14.80 2.39
CA LEU A 317 22.84 14.21 3.17
C LEU A 317 24.24 14.57 2.66
N ASP A 318 24.36 15.17 1.48
CA ASP A 318 25.65 15.36 0.77
C ASP A 318 26.38 14.03 0.49
N VAL A 319 25.65 13.06 -0.05
CA VAL A 319 26.14 11.71 -0.36
C VAL A 319 25.78 11.35 -1.79
N SER A 320 26.57 10.51 -2.46
CA SER A 320 26.26 10.10 -3.84
C SER A 320 24.94 9.31 -3.95
N ILE A 321 24.23 9.48 -5.08
CA ILE A 321 23.00 8.72 -5.36
C ILE A 321 23.28 7.21 -5.38
N SER A 322 24.45 6.80 -5.89
CA SER A 322 24.88 5.40 -5.94
C SER A 322 24.97 4.79 -4.55
N ASP A 323 25.59 5.50 -3.60
CA ASP A 323 25.71 5.01 -2.22
C ASP A 323 24.34 4.86 -1.56
N ILE A 324 23.44 5.82 -1.80
CA ILE A 324 22.06 5.75 -1.30
C ILE A 324 21.34 4.53 -1.87
N GLN A 325 21.43 4.30 -3.17
CA GLN A 325 20.75 3.16 -3.82
C GLN A 325 21.29 1.82 -3.33
N THR A 326 22.59 1.70 -3.07
CA THR A 326 23.20 0.49 -2.50
C THR A 326 22.86 0.31 -1.03
N ASN A 327 22.69 1.40 -0.26
CA ASN A 327 22.52 1.35 1.20
C ASN A 327 21.28 2.10 1.69
N ARG A 328 20.12 1.86 1.05
CA ARG A 328 18.89 2.64 1.27
C ARG A 328 18.43 2.66 2.73
N ILE A 329 18.51 1.52 3.44
CA ILE A 329 18.14 1.43 4.86
C ILE A 329 19.06 2.31 5.71
N LYS A 330 20.39 2.18 5.52
CA LYS A 330 21.40 2.94 6.26
C LYS A 330 21.17 4.45 6.16
N TYR A 331 20.98 4.96 4.94
CA TYR A 331 20.82 6.39 4.73
C TYR A 331 19.44 6.92 5.15
N SER A 332 18.39 6.08 5.09
CA SER A 332 17.08 6.44 5.66
C SER A 332 17.15 6.58 7.18
N LYS A 333 17.84 5.67 7.87
CA LYS A 333 18.11 5.76 9.31
C LYS A 333 18.94 6.99 9.66
N LEU A 334 20.01 7.23 8.89
CA LEU A 334 20.88 8.38 9.10
C LEU A 334 20.11 9.69 9.03
N ALA A 335 19.31 9.91 7.98
CA ALA A 335 18.49 11.11 7.86
C ALA A 335 17.46 11.24 8.98
N SER A 336 16.77 10.15 9.32
CA SER A 336 15.75 10.14 10.38
C SER A 336 16.34 10.54 11.74
N LYS A 337 17.52 9.98 12.07
CA LYS A 337 18.23 10.26 13.32
C LYS A 337 18.88 11.64 13.32
N GLU A 338 19.56 12.01 12.25
CA GLU A 338 20.30 13.28 12.19
C GLU A 338 19.36 14.48 12.24
N TYR A 339 18.22 14.40 11.56
CA TYR A 339 17.29 15.52 11.41
C TYR A 339 16.04 15.42 12.28
N ASN A 340 15.92 14.37 13.10
CA ASN A 340 14.73 14.11 13.93
C ASN A 340 13.43 14.06 13.08
N VAL A 341 13.47 13.35 11.96
CA VAL A 341 12.36 13.23 11.01
C VAL A 341 11.97 11.77 10.80
N ILE A 342 10.78 11.54 10.26
CA ILE A 342 10.42 10.27 9.64
C ILE A 342 10.79 10.34 8.16
N THR A 343 11.61 9.40 7.70
CA THR A 343 12.04 9.35 6.30
C THR A 343 11.24 8.31 5.54
N VAL A 344 10.60 8.75 4.44
CA VAL A 344 9.93 7.89 3.46
C VAL A 344 10.76 7.91 2.17
N LEU A 345 11.75 7.02 2.07
CA LEU A 345 12.64 6.94 0.92
C LEU A 345 11.96 6.20 -0.25
N LYS A 346 11.45 6.99 -1.19
CA LYS A 346 10.73 6.53 -2.39
C LYS A 346 11.61 5.65 -3.28
N GLY A 347 10.98 4.72 -3.98
CA GLY A 347 11.61 3.75 -4.90
C GLY A 347 10.94 2.38 -4.80
N ASN A 348 11.33 1.45 -5.66
CA ASN A 348 10.93 0.03 -5.53
C ASN A 348 11.31 -0.45 -4.12
N ASN A 349 10.44 -1.13 -3.37
CA ASN A 349 10.64 -1.31 -1.92
C ASN A 349 10.80 0.03 -1.20
N THR A 350 9.73 0.83 -1.11
CA THR A 350 9.80 2.11 -0.40
C THR A 350 10.12 1.87 1.08
N ILE A 351 11.07 2.62 1.63
CA ILE A 351 11.49 2.48 3.02
C ILE A 351 10.83 3.57 3.84
N VAL A 352 10.19 3.20 4.94
CA VAL A 352 9.69 4.11 5.96
C VAL A 352 10.53 3.90 7.22
N CYS A 353 11.13 4.97 7.74
CA CYS A 353 12.07 4.89 8.83
C CYS A 353 11.82 6.01 9.85
N ASP A 354 11.83 5.67 11.13
CA ASP A 354 12.01 6.64 12.22
C ASP A 354 13.40 6.43 12.86
N SER A 355 13.65 6.96 14.05
CA SER A 355 14.92 6.82 14.76
C SER A 355 15.24 5.40 15.28
N HIS A 356 14.27 4.48 15.28
CA HIS A 356 14.36 3.14 15.88
C HIS A 356 13.85 2.02 14.95
N ASN A 357 12.86 2.29 14.11
CA ASN A 357 12.13 1.30 13.34
C ASN A 357 12.33 1.50 11.84
N VAL A 358 12.38 0.38 11.12
CA VAL A 358 12.42 0.37 9.66
C VAL A 358 11.30 -0.50 9.13
N TYR A 359 10.57 0.03 8.16
CA TYR A 359 9.50 -0.65 7.46
C TYR A 359 9.76 -0.62 5.96
N ILE A 360 9.50 -1.73 5.28
CA ILE A 360 9.69 -1.86 3.83
C ILE A 360 8.34 -2.15 3.19
N ASN A 361 7.87 -1.23 2.34
CA ASN A 361 6.65 -1.41 1.57
C ASN A 361 6.93 -2.20 0.31
N THR A 362 6.20 -3.31 0.15
CA THR A 362 6.35 -4.21 -0.99
C THR A 362 5.27 -4.00 -2.08
N THR A 363 4.28 -3.16 -1.83
CA THR A 363 3.25 -2.84 -2.83
C THR A 363 3.77 -1.86 -3.88
N GLY A 364 3.11 -1.85 -5.04
CA GLY A 364 3.43 -1.00 -6.17
C GLY A 364 4.17 -1.73 -7.29
N ASN A 365 4.17 -1.09 -8.47
CA ASN A 365 4.70 -1.65 -9.70
C ASN A 365 5.45 -0.58 -10.52
N PRO A 366 6.21 -0.99 -11.57
CA PRO A 366 6.99 -0.07 -12.40
C PRO A 366 6.17 1.04 -13.06
N GLY A 367 4.87 0.84 -13.32
CA GLY A 367 3.99 1.87 -13.92
C GLY A 367 3.82 3.12 -13.04
N MET A 368 4.12 3.02 -11.76
CA MET A 368 4.10 4.16 -10.83
C MET A 368 5.26 5.13 -11.03
N ALA A 369 6.24 4.80 -11.88
CA ALA A 369 7.36 5.67 -12.26
C ALA A 369 6.91 6.77 -13.25
N THR A 370 5.92 7.55 -12.82
CA THR A 370 5.27 8.61 -13.61
C THR A 370 5.25 9.92 -12.81
N ALA A 371 5.23 11.05 -13.52
CA ALA A 371 5.20 12.37 -12.88
C ALA A 371 3.93 12.54 -12.05
N GLY A 372 4.07 13.13 -10.86
CA GLY A 372 2.95 13.38 -9.94
C GLY A 372 2.62 12.22 -8.98
N SER A 373 3.20 11.03 -9.15
CA SER A 373 3.03 9.90 -8.23
C SER A 373 3.46 10.27 -6.79
N GLY A 374 4.58 10.99 -6.65
CA GLY A 374 5.03 11.52 -5.35
C GLY A 374 4.05 12.52 -4.72
N ASP A 375 3.45 13.40 -5.51
CA ASP A 375 2.45 14.38 -5.05
C ASP A 375 1.22 13.67 -4.46
N VAL A 376 0.79 12.58 -5.11
CA VAL A 376 -0.29 11.73 -4.60
C VAL A 376 0.08 11.16 -3.23
N LEU A 377 1.26 10.55 -3.08
CA LEU A 377 1.75 10.01 -1.80
C LEU A 377 1.79 11.09 -0.70
N THR A 378 2.29 12.28 -1.01
CA THR A 378 2.39 13.41 -0.07
C THR A 378 1.03 13.79 0.50
N GLY A 379 0.00 13.88 -0.33
CA GLY A 379 -1.36 14.15 0.13
C GLY A 379 -1.97 13.00 0.96
N ILE A 380 -1.66 11.73 0.64
CA ILE A 380 -2.12 10.59 1.44
C ILE A 380 -1.51 10.65 2.86
N ILE A 381 -0.20 10.91 2.98
CA ILE A 381 0.49 11.05 4.27
C ILE A 381 -0.11 12.21 5.08
N ALA A 382 -0.25 13.38 4.45
CA ALA A 382 -0.83 14.55 5.10
C ALA A 382 -2.25 14.28 5.59
N SER A 383 -3.05 13.52 4.82
CA SER A 383 -4.41 13.15 5.22
C SER A 383 -4.47 12.34 6.51
N PHE A 384 -3.63 11.31 6.65
CA PHE A 384 -3.63 10.50 7.87
C PHE A 384 -3.10 11.27 9.08
N LEU A 385 -2.06 12.09 8.89
CA LEU A 385 -1.58 13.00 9.93
C LEU A 385 -2.66 13.99 10.38
N GLY A 386 -3.38 14.61 9.45
CA GLY A 386 -4.46 15.56 9.76
C GLY A 386 -5.63 14.89 10.48
N GLN A 387 -5.88 13.61 10.19
CA GLN A 387 -6.81 12.76 10.92
C GLN A 387 -6.29 12.30 12.30
N LYS A 388 -5.11 12.80 12.73
CA LYS A 388 -4.47 12.53 14.03
C LYS A 388 -4.03 11.09 14.22
N PHE A 389 -3.70 10.40 13.13
CA PHE A 389 -3.04 9.10 13.21
C PHE A 389 -1.62 9.31 13.75
N ASP A 390 -1.08 8.26 14.35
CA ASP A 390 0.33 8.22 14.74
C ASP A 390 1.23 8.49 13.51
N PRO A 391 2.30 9.31 13.63
CA PRO A 391 3.09 9.71 12.47
C PRO A 391 3.73 8.57 11.69
N ILE A 392 4.32 7.58 12.38
CA ILE A 392 4.97 6.46 11.71
C ILE A 392 3.92 5.55 11.06
N LYS A 393 2.79 5.30 11.73
CA LYS A 393 1.66 4.58 11.14
C LYS A 393 1.07 5.30 9.94
N SER A 394 1.01 6.63 9.96
CA SER A 394 0.54 7.44 8.83
C SER A 394 1.42 7.23 7.60
N SER A 395 2.73 7.22 7.75
CA SER A 395 3.67 6.92 6.66
C SER A 395 3.52 5.50 6.15
N ILE A 396 3.47 4.49 7.04
CA ILE A 396 3.33 3.08 6.69
C ILE A 396 2.05 2.85 5.86
N LEU A 397 0.93 3.36 6.37
CA LEU A 397 -0.36 3.18 5.73
C LEU A 397 -0.41 3.91 4.38
N ALA A 398 0.17 5.11 4.31
CA ALA A 398 0.20 5.89 3.08
C ALA A 398 0.99 5.22 1.95
N VAL A 399 2.21 4.71 2.23
CA VAL A 399 3.02 4.05 1.20
C VAL A 399 2.36 2.76 0.71
N TYR A 400 1.69 2.03 1.61
CA TYR A 400 0.98 0.80 1.27
C TYR A 400 -0.24 1.08 0.40
N ILE A 401 -1.10 2.04 0.79
CA ILE A 401 -2.25 2.45 -0.02
C ILE A 401 -1.79 2.97 -1.37
N HIS A 402 -0.75 3.82 -1.39
CA HIS A 402 -0.21 4.36 -2.63
C HIS A 402 0.26 3.27 -3.59
N GLY A 403 1.04 2.30 -3.10
CA GLY A 403 1.50 1.15 -3.89
C GLY A 403 0.35 0.28 -4.37
N LEU A 404 -0.57 -0.09 -3.47
CA LEU A 404 -1.75 -0.89 -3.80
C LEU A 404 -2.65 -0.19 -4.83
N SER A 405 -2.84 1.13 -4.74
CA SER A 405 -3.56 1.91 -5.75
C SER A 405 -2.88 1.86 -7.11
N GLY A 406 -1.54 1.89 -7.15
CA GLY A 406 -0.77 1.67 -8.37
C GLY A 406 -0.97 0.26 -8.93
N ASP A 407 -0.99 -0.76 -8.08
CA ASP A 407 -1.21 -2.16 -8.50
C ASP A 407 -2.61 -2.36 -9.08
N ILE A 408 -3.64 -1.79 -8.44
CA ILE A 408 -5.01 -1.79 -8.96
C ILE A 408 -5.07 -1.09 -10.33
N SER A 409 -4.40 0.06 -10.48
CA SER A 409 -4.32 0.77 -11.76
C SER A 409 -3.67 -0.09 -12.85
N ALA A 410 -2.54 -0.73 -12.55
CA ALA A 410 -1.82 -1.57 -13.51
C ALA A 410 -2.62 -2.80 -13.94
N LEU A 411 -3.48 -3.34 -13.07
CA LEU A 411 -4.41 -4.42 -13.44
C LEU A 411 -5.45 -3.96 -14.47
N GLN A 412 -5.86 -2.70 -14.43
CA GLN A 412 -6.88 -2.13 -15.32
C GLN A 412 -6.30 -1.60 -16.63
N LYS A 413 -5.15 -0.91 -16.56
CA LYS A 413 -4.58 -0.11 -17.65
C LYS A 413 -3.20 -0.59 -18.11
N GLY A 414 -2.64 -1.60 -17.45
CA GLY A 414 -1.25 -2.02 -17.62
C GLY A 414 -0.25 -1.07 -16.96
N GLU A 415 0.99 -1.54 -16.80
CA GLU A 415 2.07 -0.73 -16.21
C GLU A 415 2.40 0.49 -17.08
N TYR A 416 2.46 0.34 -18.40
CA TYR A 416 2.79 1.42 -19.34
C TYR A 416 1.75 2.55 -19.38
N GLY A 417 0.47 2.24 -19.16
CA GLY A 417 -0.62 3.21 -19.23
C GLY A 417 -0.90 3.93 -17.92
N THR A 418 -0.25 3.52 -16.82
CA THR A 418 -0.52 4.07 -15.49
C THR A 418 0.06 5.47 -15.34
N ILE A 419 -0.78 6.43 -14.96
CA ILE A 419 -0.40 7.80 -14.62
C ILE A 419 -0.86 8.16 -13.19
N ALA A 420 -0.39 9.29 -12.66
CA ALA A 420 -0.67 9.69 -11.27
C ALA A 420 -2.17 9.85 -10.97
N THR A 421 -2.99 10.28 -11.93
CA THR A 421 -4.45 10.36 -11.76
C THR A 421 -5.10 8.99 -11.60
N ASP A 422 -4.52 7.94 -12.19
CA ASP A 422 -5.04 6.58 -12.02
C ASP A 422 -4.74 6.05 -10.62
N ILE A 423 -3.55 6.35 -10.10
CA ILE A 423 -3.19 6.05 -8.71
C ILE A 423 -4.14 6.80 -7.76
N LEU A 424 -4.35 8.09 -8.00
CA LEU A 424 -5.28 8.95 -7.26
C LEU A 424 -6.71 8.39 -7.26
N GLU A 425 -7.23 7.99 -8.41
CA GLU A 425 -8.58 7.42 -8.56
C GLU A 425 -8.72 6.08 -7.84
N ASN A 426 -7.64 5.34 -7.68
CA ASN A 426 -7.63 4.04 -7.02
C ASN A 426 -7.38 4.07 -5.50
N ILE A 427 -7.17 5.25 -4.89
CA ILE A 427 -7.04 5.39 -3.42
C ILE A 427 -8.24 4.83 -2.66
N PRO A 428 -9.51 5.16 -3.00
CA PRO A 428 -10.66 4.66 -2.25
C PRO A 428 -10.82 3.14 -2.33
N TYR A 429 -10.43 2.53 -3.46
CA TYR A 429 -10.51 1.07 -3.64
C TYR A 429 -9.44 0.36 -2.81
N ALA A 430 -8.21 0.88 -2.79
CA ALA A 430 -7.14 0.37 -1.93
C ALA A 430 -7.54 0.46 -0.44
N ILE A 431 -8.08 1.60 0.01
CA ILE A 431 -8.57 1.76 1.39
C ILE A 431 -9.69 0.74 1.69
N LYS A 432 -10.63 0.55 0.75
CA LYS A 432 -11.73 -0.41 0.91
C LYS A 432 -11.20 -1.84 1.04
N GLU A 433 -10.20 -2.24 0.28
CA GLU A 433 -9.59 -3.58 0.33
C GLU A 433 -8.93 -3.88 1.68
N ILE A 434 -8.40 -2.84 2.34
CA ILE A 434 -7.73 -2.94 3.66
C ILE A 434 -8.74 -2.87 4.82
N SER A 435 -9.88 -2.21 4.62
CA SER A 435 -10.89 -1.97 5.67
C SER A 435 -11.97 -3.07 5.80
N LEU A 436 -11.90 -4.09 4.95
CA LEU A 436 -12.74 -5.29 4.95
C LEU A 436 -11.98 -6.44 5.60
#